data_AF-Q0GPD8-F1
#
_entry.id   AF-Q0GPD8-F1
#
_cell.length_a   1.000
_cell.length_b   1.000
_cell.length_c   1.000
_cell.angle_alpha   90.00
_cell.angle_beta   90.00
_cell.angle_gamma   90.00
#
_symmetry.space_group_name_H-M   'P 1'
#
loop_
_entity.id
_entity.type
_entity.pdbx_description
1 polymer ?
#
loop_
_entity_poly.entity_id
_entity_poly.type
_entity_poly.pdbx_seq_one_letter_code
_entity_poly.pdbx_strand_id
1 'polypeptide(L)'
;KKAYVQQLESSRLKLTHLEQDLQRARSQGVFMGCGGAGGSISSGAAMFDMEYAKWLEDDQRHIAELRSGLQTPLSDGELRVIVDGFLSHYDEVFRLKGVAAKTDVFHLINGTWTSPAERCFLWIGGFKPSELITMLIPQLEPLAEQQIMVICELRPSPPQTQEALP
;
A
#
# COMPACT_ATOMS: atom_id res chain seq x y z
N LYS A 1 -32.80 -22.23 -26.91
CA LYS A 1 -32.27 -23.15 -25.87
C LYS A 1 -31.01 -23.92 -26.31
N LYS A 2 -30.96 -24.54 -27.51
CA LYS A 2 -29.77 -25.29 -27.99
C LYS A 2 -28.49 -24.44 -28.16
N ALA A 3 -28.59 -23.21 -28.66
CA ALA A 3 -27.43 -22.33 -28.86
C ALA A 3 -26.73 -21.92 -27.54
N TYR A 4 -27.52 -21.66 -26.50
CA TYR A 4 -27.00 -21.31 -25.16
C TYR A 4 -26.23 -22.47 -24.53
N VAL A 5 -26.72 -23.70 -24.70
CA VAL A 5 -26.03 -24.92 -24.23
C VAL A 5 -24.71 -25.12 -24.98
N GLN A 6 -24.67 -24.90 -26.30
CA GLN A 6 -23.42 -24.97 -27.07
C GLN A 6 -22.40 -23.90 -26.65
N GLN A 7 -22.87 -22.70 -26.34
CA GLN A 7 -22.01 -21.63 -25.85
C GLN A 7 -21.41 -21.98 -24.48
N LEU A 8 -22.21 -22.57 -23.57
CA LEU A 8 -21.72 -23.05 -22.28
C LEU A 8 -20.68 -24.17 -22.43
N GLU A 9 -20.93 -25.14 -23.33
CA GLU A 9 -19.96 -26.21 -23.62
C GLU A 9 -18.66 -25.65 -24.20
N SER A 10 -18.74 -24.66 -25.10
CA SER A 10 -17.55 -23.98 -25.64
C SER A 10 -16.79 -23.19 -24.58
N SER A 11 -17.49 -22.45 -23.71
CA SER A 11 -16.86 -21.75 -22.59
C SER A 11 -16.23 -22.72 -21.61
N ARG A 12 -16.87 -23.85 -21.29
CA ARG A 12 -16.31 -24.88 -20.40
C ARG A 12 -15.00 -25.43 -20.97
N LEU A 13 -14.97 -25.75 -22.27
CA LEU A 13 -13.76 -26.23 -22.94
C LEU A 13 -12.64 -25.19 -22.96
N LYS A 14 -12.95 -23.92 -23.25
CA LYS A 14 -11.98 -22.83 -23.19
C LYS A 14 -11.42 -22.64 -21.79
N LEU A 15 -12.27 -22.75 -20.76
CA LEU A 15 -11.85 -22.65 -19.36
C LEU A 15 -10.89 -23.78 -19.00
N THR A 16 -11.24 -25.02 -19.34
CA THR A 16 -10.37 -26.18 -19.07
C THR A 16 -9.03 -26.09 -19.80
N HIS A 17 -9.02 -25.50 -21.00
CA HIS A 17 -7.79 -25.28 -21.75
C HIS A 17 -6.91 -24.20 -21.10
N LEU A 18 -7.50 -23.07 -20.71
CA LEU A 18 -6.80 -22.02 -19.98
C LEU A 18 -6.28 -22.51 -18.62
N GLU A 19 -7.04 -23.34 -17.92
CA GLU A 19 -6.58 -23.99 -16.68
C GLU A 19 -5.37 -24.88 -16.94
N GLN A 20 -5.38 -25.70 -17.99
CA GLN A 20 -4.24 -26.53 -18.37
C GLN A 20 -3.02 -25.69 -18.75
N ASP A 21 -3.21 -24.62 -19.52
CA ASP A 21 -2.13 -23.71 -19.91
C ASP A 21 -1.56 -22.96 -18.71
N LEU A 22 -2.42 -22.60 -17.75
CA LEU A 22 -2.01 -21.98 -16.48
C LEU A 22 -1.23 -22.99 -15.62
N GLN A 23 -1.68 -24.24 -15.51
CA GLN A 23 -0.93 -25.29 -14.81
C GLN A 23 0.40 -25.60 -15.50
N ARG A 24 0.47 -25.54 -16.84
CA ARG A 24 1.71 -25.69 -17.60
C ARG A 24 2.64 -24.48 -17.41
N ALA A 25 2.10 -23.27 -17.38
CA ALA A 25 2.88 -22.06 -17.11
C ALA A 25 3.41 -22.04 -15.67
N ARG A 26 2.66 -22.62 -14.71
CA ARG A 26 3.11 -22.84 -13.32
C ARG A 26 4.27 -23.84 -13.25
N SER A 27 4.19 -24.98 -13.94
CA SER A 27 5.27 -25.98 -13.93
C SER A 27 6.53 -25.52 -14.67
N GLN A 28 6.41 -24.56 -15.58
CA GLN A 28 7.53 -23.91 -16.28
C GLN A 28 8.10 -22.69 -15.54
N GLY A 29 7.56 -22.35 -14.35
CA GLY A 29 8.03 -21.20 -13.57
C GLY A 29 7.68 -19.82 -14.15
N VAL A 30 6.88 -19.76 -15.23
CA VAL A 30 6.49 -18.53 -15.93
C VAL A 30 5.25 -17.88 -15.29
N PHE A 31 4.45 -18.63 -14.54
CA PHE A 31 3.30 -18.13 -13.78
C PHE A 31 3.48 -18.42 -12.28
N MET A 32 4.46 -17.76 -11.66
CA MET A 32 4.58 -17.76 -10.20
C MET A 32 3.58 -16.76 -9.59
N GLY A 33 2.31 -17.14 -9.63
CA GLY A 33 1.24 -16.55 -8.85
C GLY A 33 0.81 -17.56 -7.77
N CYS A 34 0.87 -17.12 -6.51
CA CYS A 34 0.57 -17.84 -5.26
C CYS A 34 1.58 -18.90 -4.82
N GLY A 35 2.46 -18.50 -3.90
CA GLY A 35 2.97 -19.35 -2.81
C GLY A 35 3.83 -20.54 -3.25
N GLY A 36 5.12 -20.29 -3.46
CA GLY A 36 6.11 -21.35 -3.58
C GLY A 36 7.44 -20.78 -4.02
N ALA A 37 8.44 -20.87 -3.17
CA ALA A 37 9.82 -20.52 -3.47
C ALA A 37 10.27 -21.21 -4.77
N GLY A 38 10.79 -20.47 -5.76
CA GLY A 38 11.40 -21.09 -6.94
C GLY A 38 11.58 -20.20 -8.16
N GLY A 39 10.92 -19.06 -8.27
CA GLY A 39 11.24 -18.04 -9.26
C GLY A 39 12.44 -17.26 -8.77
N SER A 40 13.49 -17.15 -9.59
CA SER A 40 14.65 -16.30 -9.32
C SER A 40 14.17 -14.90 -8.95
N ILE A 41 14.09 -14.59 -7.66
CA ILE A 41 13.72 -13.26 -7.17
C ILE A 41 14.72 -12.31 -7.83
N SER A 42 14.23 -11.30 -8.57
CA SER A 42 15.14 -10.30 -9.12
C SER A 42 15.92 -9.72 -7.94
N SER A 43 17.22 -9.47 -8.11
CA SER A 43 18.04 -8.94 -7.00
C SER A 43 17.42 -7.67 -6.37
N GLY A 44 16.63 -6.91 -7.14
CA GLY A 44 15.87 -5.76 -6.67
C GLY A 44 14.64 -6.11 -5.81
N ALA A 45 13.88 -7.15 -6.15
CA ALA A 45 12.73 -7.60 -5.36
C ALA A 45 13.15 -8.12 -3.97
N ALA A 46 14.21 -8.93 -3.91
CA ALA A 46 14.75 -9.43 -2.64
C ALA A 46 15.30 -8.29 -1.77
N MET A 47 15.96 -7.32 -2.41
CA MET A 47 16.48 -6.13 -1.72
C MET A 47 15.34 -5.26 -1.18
N PHE A 48 14.28 -5.04 -1.96
CA PHE A 48 13.11 -4.32 -1.50
C PHE A 48 12.46 -5.00 -0.29
N ASP A 49 12.27 -6.33 -0.33
CA ASP A 49 11.67 -7.07 0.77
C ASP A 49 12.48 -6.92 2.06
N MET A 50 13.80 -6.98 1.96
CA MET A 50 14.72 -6.81 3.10
C MET A 50 14.66 -5.40 3.67
N GLU A 51 14.75 -4.36 2.83
CA GLU A 51 14.70 -2.96 3.28
C GLU A 51 13.32 -2.60 3.84
N TYR A 52 12.24 -3.13 3.27
CA TYR A 52 10.88 -2.93 3.78
C TYR A 52 10.68 -3.62 5.14
N ALA A 53 11.21 -4.84 5.33
CA ALA A 53 11.16 -5.52 6.62
C ALA A 53 11.89 -4.71 7.72
N LYS A 54 13.07 -4.18 7.39
CA LYS A 54 13.80 -3.29 8.30
C LYS A 54 13.03 -2.00 8.59
N TRP A 55 12.39 -1.41 7.57
CA TRP A 55 11.53 -0.24 7.74
C TRP A 55 10.38 -0.54 8.72
N LEU A 56 9.74 -1.70 8.62
CA LEU A 56 8.67 -2.13 9.54
C LEU A 56 9.15 -2.29 10.99
N GLU A 57 10.37 -2.81 11.19
CA GLU A 57 10.96 -2.92 12.54
C GLU A 57 11.14 -1.53 13.17
N ASP A 58 11.48 -0.53 12.36
CA ASP A 58 11.69 0.85 12.79
C ASP A 58 10.38 1.67 12.94
N ASP A 59 9.30 1.29 12.26
CA ASP A 59 8.02 2.02 12.27
C ASP A 59 7.42 2.12 13.68
N GLN A 60 7.41 1.02 14.42
CA GLN A 60 6.89 1.01 15.80
C GLN A 60 7.66 1.96 16.71
N ARG A 61 8.97 2.11 16.49
CA ARG A 61 9.82 3.03 17.25
C ARG A 61 9.46 4.49 16.94
N HIS A 62 9.34 4.85 15.67
CA HIS A 62 8.94 6.22 15.28
C HIS A 62 7.53 6.56 15.76
N ILE A 63 6.57 5.61 15.71
CA ILE A 63 5.22 5.79 16.28
C ILE A 63 5.27 5.99 17.79
N ALA A 64 6.10 5.22 18.50
CA ALA A 64 6.25 5.35 19.95
C ALA A 64 6.85 6.69 20.34
N GLU A 65 7.88 7.15 19.62
CA GLU A 65 8.51 8.47 19.82
C GLU A 65 7.51 9.60 19.59
N LEU A 66 6.73 9.55 18.50
CA LEU A 66 5.68 10.54 18.22
C LEU A 66 4.61 10.58 19.32
N ARG A 67 4.11 9.42 19.75
CA ARG A 67 3.12 9.33 20.85
C ARG A 67 3.68 9.86 22.16
N SER A 68 4.92 9.52 22.48
CA SER A 68 5.58 10.01 23.70
C SER A 68 5.79 11.52 23.66
N GLY A 69 6.16 12.07 22.50
CA GLY A 69 6.34 13.50 22.31
C GLY A 69 5.04 14.30 22.46
N LEU A 70 3.90 13.71 22.10
CA LEU A 70 2.57 14.31 22.31
C LEU A 70 2.10 14.26 23.77
N GLN A 71 2.58 13.29 24.56
CA GLN A 71 2.21 13.13 25.97
C GLN A 71 3.11 13.91 26.94
N THR A 72 4.27 14.36 26.47
CA THR A 72 5.28 15.05 27.26
C THR A 72 5.27 16.53 26.90
N PRO A 73 5.42 17.47 27.86
CA PRO A 73 5.57 18.89 27.56
C PRO A 73 6.95 19.15 26.92
N LEU A 74 7.07 18.86 25.63
CA LEU A 74 8.23 19.19 24.81
C LEU A 74 8.15 20.62 24.29
N SER A 75 9.29 21.22 24.00
CA SER A 75 9.33 22.46 23.24
C SER A 75 8.90 22.23 21.79
N ASP A 76 8.38 23.27 21.13
CA ASP A 76 8.01 23.21 19.70
C ASP A 76 9.18 22.74 18.81
N GLY A 77 10.42 23.07 19.19
CA GLY A 77 11.62 22.64 18.47
C GLY A 77 11.85 21.13 18.57
N GLU A 78 11.72 20.56 19.78
CA GLU A 78 11.87 19.12 20.01
C GLU A 78 10.73 18.34 19.34
N LEU A 79 9.48 18.83 19.44
CA LEU A 79 8.34 18.21 18.78
C LEU A 79 8.51 18.22 17.26
N ARG A 80 9.01 19.33 16.68
CA ARG A 80 9.30 19.42 15.24
C ARG A 80 10.32 18.38 14.80
N VAL A 81 11.40 18.18 15.55
CA VAL A 81 12.41 17.16 15.23
C VAL A 81 11.79 15.75 15.19
N ILE A 82 10.91 15.43 16.14
CA ILE A 82 10.21 14.13 16.17
C ILE A 82 9.29 13.98 14.95
N VAL A 83 8.51 15.03 14.63
CA VAL A 83 7.62 15.02 13.46
C VAL A 83 8.41 14.89 12.15
N ASP A 84 9.49 15.66 11.99
CA ASP A 84 10.36 15.61 10.81
C ASP A 84 11.01 14.23 10.66
N GLY A 85 11.43 13.60 11.77
CA GLY A 85 11.94 12.23 11.78
C GLY A 85 10.89 11.21 11.34
N PHE A 86 9.67 11.33 11.85
CA PHE A 86 8.54 10.47 11.47
C PHE A 86 8.18 10.63 9.98
N LEU A 87 8.14 11.86 9.47
CA LEU A 87 7.87 12.12 8.05
C LEU A 87 8.99 11.58 7.16
N SER A 88 10.25 11.80 7.53
CA SER A 88 11.40 11.27 6.78
C SER A 88 11.41 9.75 6.74
N HIS A 89 10.96 9.08 7.81
CA HIS A 89 10.77 7.64 7.84
C HIS A 89 9.74 7.19 6.79
N TYR A 90 8.60 7.89 6.66
CA TYR A 90 7.60 7.59 5.63
C TYR A 90 8.07 7.89 4.20
N ASP A 91 8.82 8.97 3.99
CA ASP A 91 9.41 9.28 2.69
C ASP A 91 10.29 8.12 2.17
N GLU A 92 11.00 7.44 3.08
CA GLU A 92 11.86 6.32 2.74
C GLU A 92 11.07 5.11 2.19
N VAL A 93 9.93 4.75 2.80
CA VAL A 93 9.11 3.64 2.27
C VAL A 93 8.50 3.98 0.91
N PHE A 94 8.11 5.24 0.68
CA PHE A 94 7.65 5.67 -0.65
C PHE A 94 8.78 5.64 -1.68
N ARG A 95 10.00 6.03 -1.29
CA ARG A 95 11.19 5.92 -2.14
C ARG A 95 11.48 4.46 -2.51
N LEU A 96 11.46 3.55 -1.53
CA LEU A 96 11.66 2.11 -1.75
C LEU A 96 10.61 1.55 -2.71
N LYS A 97 9.33 1.85 -2.49
CA LYS A 97 8.23 1.46 -3.38
C LYS A 97 8.39 2.06 -4.79
N GLY A 98 8.84 3.31 -4.89
CA GLY A 98 9.09 3.98 -6.17
C GLY A 98 10.25 3.36 -6.97
N VAL A 99 11.31 2.89 -6.29
CA VAL A 99 12.38 2.12 -6.92
C VAL A 99 11.85 0.76 -7.37
N ALA A 100 11.17 0.04 -6.49
CA ALA A 100 10.58 -1.27 -6.79
C ALA A 100 9.61 -1.21 -7.97
N ALA A 101 8.74 -0.20 -8.05
CA ALA A 101 7.80 -0.01 -9.15
C ALA A 101 8.50 0.18 -10.51
N LYS A 102 9.67 0.83 -10.54
CA LYS A 102 10.45 1.03 -11.79
C LYS A 102 11.11 -0.26 -12.28
N THR A 103 11.46 -1.15 -11.37
CA THR A 103 12.14 -2.42 -11.68
C THR A 103 11.19 -3.59 -11.85
N ASP A 104 10.15 -3.69 -11.03
CA ASP A 104 9.20 -4.79 -10.98
C ASP A 104 7.90 -4.36 -10.27
N VAL A 105 6.99 -3.76 -11.03
CA VAL A 105 5.68 -3.34 -10.52
C VAL A 105 4.81 -4.53 -10.08
N PHE A 106 5.02 -5.73 -10.66
CA PHE A 106 4.27 -6.92 -10.30
C PHE A 106 4.66 -7.43 -8.91
N HIS A 107 5.95 -7.36 -8.55
CA HIS A 107 6.40 -7.62 -7.19
C HIS A 107 5.79 -6.64 -6.18
N LEU A 108 5.67 -5.36 -6.53
CA LEU A 108 5.04 -4.39 -5.65
C LEU A 108 3.55 -4.70 -5.41
N ILE A 109 2.83 -5.18 -6.42
CA ILE A 109 1.40 -5.48 -6.30
C ILE A 109 1.14 -6.85 -5.64
N ASN A 110 1.87 -7.87 -6.07
CA ASN A 110 1.57 -9.27 -5.76
C ASN A 110 2.60 -9.93 -4.83
N GLY A 111 3.67 -9.22 -4.48
CA GLY A 111 4.76 -9.74 -3.68
C GLY A 111 4.34 -10.08 -2.25
N THR A 112 5.15 -10.91 -1.61
CA THR A 112 4.92 -11.43 -0.26
C THR A 112 5.36 -10.48 0.84
N TRP A 113 5.86 -9.29 0.50
CA TRP A 113 6.29 -8.24 1.42
C TRP A 113 5.14 -7.67 2.27
N THR A 114 3.89 -7.95 1.89
CA THR A 114 2.68 -7.59 2.66
C THR A 114 1.79 -8.79 2.92
N SER A 115 1.16 -8.80 4.09
CA SER A 115 0.15 -9.79 4.45
C SER A 115 -1.08 -9.70 3.53
N PRO A 116 -1.85 -10.79 3.38
CA PRO A 116 -3.12 -10.74 2.66
C PRO A 116 -4.08 -9.64 3.15
N ALA A 117 -4.07 -9.35 4.46
CA ALA A 117 -4.91 -8.31 5.06
C ALA A 117 -4.46 -6.90 4.65
N GLU A 118 -3.16 -6.62 4.67
CA GLU A 118 -2.60 -5.33 4.23
C GLU A 118 -2.82 -5.10 2.74
N ARG A 119 -2.73 -6.15 1.92
CA ARG A 119 -2.97 -6.06 0.47
C ARG A 119 -4.38 -5.60 0.11
N CYS A 120 -5.39 -5.93 0.93
CA CYS A 120 -6.76 -5.42 0.76
C CYS A 120 -6.85 -3.89 0.84
N PHE A 121 -5.88 -3.23 1.49
CA PHE A 121 -5.83 -1.78 1.63
C PHE A 121 -4.80 -1.12 0.69
N LEU A 122 -3.98 -1.91 -0.01
CA LEU A 122 -2.93 -1.40 -0.90
C LEU A 122 -3.40 -1.18 -2.35
N TRP A 123 -4.53 -1.74 -2.77
CA TRP A 123 -4.97 -1.76 -4.17
C TRP A 123 -6.46 -1.41 -4.29
N ILE A 124 -6.78 -0.56 -5.28
CA ILE A 124 -8.08 0.00 -5.73
C ILE A 124 -8.55 1.33 -5.11
N GLY A 125 -8.30 1.64 -3.85
CA GLY A 125 -8.84 2.88 -3.24
C GLY A 125 -7.86 4.04 -3.05
N GLY A 126 -6.55 3.72 -2.99
CA GLY A 126 -5.52 4.64 -2.55
C GLY A 126 -5.69 5.15 -1.10
N PHE A 127 -4.70 5.94 -0.66
CA PHE A 127 -4.81 6.78 0.53
C PHE A 127 -5.72 7.97 0.21
N LYS A 128 -6.71 8.26 1.07
CA LYS A 128 -7.60 9.43 0.95
C LYS A 128 -7.22 10.49 2.00
N PRO A 129 -6.27 11.40 1.72
CA PRO A 129 -5.89 12.48 2.64
C PRO A 129 -7.09 13.25 3.19
N SER A 130 -8.11 13.48 2.35
CA SER A 130 -9.33 14.20 2.74
C SER A 130 -10.19 13.46 3.78
N GLU A 131 -10.22 12.13 3.74
CA GLU A 131 -10.89 11.30 4.76
C GLU A 131 -10.07 11.28 6.05
N LEU A 132 -8.74 11.23 5.96
CA LEU A 132 -7.88 11.33 7.12
C LEU A 132 -8.07 12.66 7.86
N ILE A 133 -8.07 13.78 7.14
CA ILE A 133 -8.33 15.11 7.72
C ILE A 133 -9.72 15.13 8.37
N THR A 134 -10.74 14.57 7.72
CA THR A 134 -12.10 14.49 8.27
C THR A 134 -12.17 13.68 9.57
N MET A 135 -11.45 12.55 9.64
CA MET A 135 -11.37 11.72 10.86
C MET A 135 -10.56 12.38 11.99
N LEU A 136 -9.60 13.25 11.64
CA LEU A 136 -8.76 13.94 12.62
C LEU A 136 -9.42 15.18 13.21
N ILE A 137 -10.32 15.87 12.49
CA ILE A 137 -10.99 17.11 12.98
C ILE A 137 -11.53 17.00 14.42
N PRO A 138 -12.27 15.94 14.81
CA PRO A 138 -12.76 15.79 16.20
C PRO A 138 -11.64 15.62 17.24
N GLN A 139 -10.48 15.12 16.82
CA GLN A 139 -9.30 14.96 17.68
C GLN A 139 -8.45 16.24 17.76
N LEU A 140 -8.69 17.18 16.84
CA LEU A 140 -8.01 18.48 16.74
C LEU A 140 -8.77 19.58 17.49
N GLU A 141 -9.91 19.28 18.11
CA GLU A 141 -10.71 20.18 18.95
C GLU A 141 -9.93 20.92 20.06
N PRO A 142 -8.81 20.40 20.61
CA PRO A 142 -7.95 21.15 21.53
C PRO A 142 -7.12 22.27 20.88
N LEU A 143 -7.02 22.33 19.54
CA LEU A 143 -6.23 23.33 18.81
C LEU A 143 -7.02 24.63 18.61
N ALA A 144 -6.31 25.75 18.43
CA ALA A 144 -6.95 27.02 18.10
C ALA A 144 -7.68 26.91 16.74
N GLU A 145 -8.86 27.52 16.63
CA GLU A 145 -9.69 27.50 15.41
C GLU A 145 -8.92 27.87 14.14
N GLN A 146 -7.92 28.76 14.27
CA GLN A 146 -7.03 29.15 13.18
C GLN A 146 -6.14 28.00 12.65
N GLN A 147 -5.66 27.13 13.54
CA GLN A 147 -4.84 25.97 13.14
C GLN A 147 -5.72 24.89 12.49
N ILE A 148 -6.93 24.69 12.99
CA ILE A 148 -7.91 23.78 12.40
C ILE A 148 -8.27 24.25 10.99
N MET A 149 -8.46 25.56 10.80
CA MET A 149 -8.73 26.15 9.49
C MET A 149 -7.57 25.91 8.51
N VAL A 150 -6.32 26.13 8.91
CA VAL A 150 -5.14 25.82 8.06
C VAL A 150 -5.07 24.33 7.70
N ILE A 151 -5.37 23.43 8.63
CA ILE A 151 -5.42 21.98 8.36
C ILE A 151 -6.55 21.64 7.38
N CYS A 152 -7.70 22.31 7.48
CA CYS A 152 -8.82 22.12 6.56
C CYS A 152 -8.53 22.68 5.16
N GLU A 153 -7.73 23.74 5.06
CA GLU A 153 -7.25 24.30 3.79
C GLU A 153 -6.30 23.34 3.05
N LEU A 154 -5.63 22.42 3.77
CA LEU A 154 -4.82 21.36 3.16
C LEU A 154 -5.66 20.25 2.51
N ARG A 155 -7.00 20.26 2.65
CA ARG A 155 -7.90 19.30 2.03
C ARG A 155 -7.94 19.52 0.50
N PRO A 156 -7.51 18.55 -0.32
CA PRO A 156 -7.70 18.65 -1.77
C PRO A 156 -9.20 18.50 -2.15
N SER A 157 -9.60 19.21 -3.22
CA SER A 157 -10.96 19.36 -3.75
C SER A 157 -11.62 18.04 -4.27
N PRO A 158 -12.91 18.05 -4.68
CA PRO A 158 -13.98 17.14 -4.22
C PRO A 158 -13.78 15.64 -4.52
N PRO A 159 -14.50 14.75 -3.79
CA PRO A 159 -14.35 13.28 -3.80
C PRO A 159 -14.43 12.62 -5.19
N GLN A 160 -15.04 13.30 -6.17
CA GLN A 160 -15.18 12.83 -7.55
C GLN A 160 -13.85 12.63 -8.28
N THR A 161 -12.79 13.33 -7.91
CA THR A 161 -11.45 13.15 -8.53
C THR A 161 -10.70 11.95 -7.94
N GLN A 162 -11.06 11.54 -6.73
CA GLN A 162 -10.36 10.51 -5.96
C GLN A 162 -11.02 9.12 -6.11
N GLU A 163 -12.31 9.09 -6.45
CA GLU A 163 -13.03 7.85 -6.83
C GLU A 163 -12.87 7.47 -8.31
N ALA A 164 -12.31 8.36 -9.14
CA ALA A 164 -12.13 8.14 -10.57
C ALA A 164 -10.81 7.42 -10.95
N LEU A 165 -9.99 7.05 -9.96
CA LEU A 165 -8.75 6.31 -10.19
C LEU A 165 -9.05 4.79 -10.06
N PRO A 166 -8.87 4.00 -11.14
CA PRO A 166 -9.22 2.59 -11.20
C PRO A 166 -8.29 1.66 -10.41
#